data_AF-A0A3M1ZCJ1-F1
#
_entry.id   AF-A0A3M1ZCJ1-F1
#
_cell.length_a   1.000
_cell.length_b   1.000
_cell.length_c   1.000
_cell.angle_alpha   90.00
_cell.angle_beta   90.00
_cell.angle_gamma   90.00
#
_symmetry.space_group_name_H-M   'P 1'
#
loop_
_entity.id
_entity.type
_entity.pdbx_description
1 polymer ?
#
loop_
_entity_poly.entity_id
_entity_poly.type
_entity_poly.pdbx_seq_one_letter_code
_entity_poly.pdbx_strand_id
1 'polypeptide(L)' 'MDEDTVTIEEMADMHGVAANTIRRILWADQDKPYDEKQLPGAYKVGSKFRGEWRIPRATAEAWQRDPRGRKKSK' A
#
# COMPACT_ATOMS: atom_id res chain seq x y z
N MET A 1 19.22 -8.82 8.66
CA MET A 1 17.77 -9.07 8.58
C MET A 1 17.35 -8.49 7.27
N ASP A 2 17.22 -9.31 6.24
CA ASP A 2 16.60 -8.87 5.00
C ASP A 2 15.14 -8.60 5.33
N GLU A 3 14.75 -7.32 5.41
CA GLU A 3 13.34 -6.96 5.56
C GLU A 3 12.61 -7.48 4.32
N ASP A 4 11.84 -8.55 4.49
CA ASP A 4 11.03 -9.13 3.44
C ASP A 4 9.93 -8.13 3.06
N THR A 5 10.20 -7.36 2.01
CA THR A 5 9.34 -6.30 1.50
C THR A 5 8.98 -6.57 0.05
N VAL A 6 7.78 -6.16 -0.32
CA VAL A 6 7.28 -6.21 -1.69
C VAL A 6 7.11 -4.79 -2.23
N THR A 7 7.22 -4.67 -3.54
CA THR A 7 6.95 -3.46 -4.30
C THR A 7 5.45 -3.28 -4.51
N ILE A 8 5.07 -2.11 -5.02
CA ILE A 8 3.68 -1.83 -5.44
C ILE A 8 3.19 -2.85 -6.47
N GLU A 9 4.04 -3.22 -7.43
CA GLU A 9 3.67 -4.10 -8.54
C GLU A 9 3.44 -5.52 -8.04
N GLU A 10 4.36 -6.03 -7.22
CA GLU A 10 4.22 -7.36 -6.59
C GLU A 10 2.97 -7.46 -5.71
N MET A 11 2.70 -6.45 -4.88
CA MET A 11 1.47 -6.43 -4.07
C MET A 11 0.22 -6.36 -4.95
N ALA A 12 0.25 -5.60 -6.03
CA ALA A 12 -0.88 -5.47 -6.94
C ALA A 12 -1.20 -6.80 -7.63
N ASP A 13 -0.17 -7.52 -8.07
CA ASP A 13 -0.28 -8.83 -8.68
C ASP A 13 -0.79 -9.89 -7.69
N MET A 14 -0.28 -9.89 -6.44
CA MET A 14 -0.75 -10.79 -5.38
C MET A 14 -2.26 -10.71 -5.15
N HIS A 15 -2.84 -9.52 -5.25
CA HIS A 15 -4.25 -9.26 -4.97
C HIS A 15 -5.11 -9.10 -6.23
N GLY A 16 -4.53 -9.23 -7.43
CA GLY A 16 -5.23 -9.05 -8.69
C GLY A 16 -5.84 -7.65 -8.86
N VAL A 17 -5.16 -6.61 -8.37
CA VAL A 17 -5.61 -5.21 -8.46
C VAL A 17 -4.64 -4.39 -9.31
N ALA A 18 -5.07 -3.22 -9.79
CA ALA A 18 -4.16 -2.31 -10.46
C ALA A 18 -3.12 -1.72 -9.47
N ALA A 19 -1.85 -1.65 -9.86
CA ALA A 19 -0.77 -0.98 -9.11
C ALA A 19 -1.12 0.46 -8.69
N ASN A 20 -1.90 1.18 -9.50
CA ASN A 20 -2.37 2.52 -9.17
C ASN A 20 -3.30 2.54 -7.94
N THR A 21 -4.02 1.46 -7.66
CA THR A 21 -4.83 1.31 -6.44
C THR A 21 -3.94 1.36 -5.20
N ILE A 22 -2.86 0.57 -5.20
CA ILE A 22 -1.90 0.52 -4.10
C ILE A 22 -1.19 1.89 -3.94
N ARG A 23 -0.78 2.54 -5.04
CA ARG A 23 -0.21 3.91 -4.99
C ARG A 23 -1.14 4.91 -4.31
N ARG A 24 -2.44 4.89 -4.64
CA ARG A 24 -3.42 5.81 -4.04
C ARG A 24 -3.58 5.56 -2.54
N ILE A 25 -3.55 4.31 -2.10
CA ILE A 25 -3.60 3.95 -0.68
C ILE A 25 -2.36 4.49 0.03
N LEU A 26 -1.16 4.23 -0.51
CA LEU A 26 0.10 4.68 0.09
C LEU A 26 0.17 6.21 0.21
N TRP A 27 -0.32 6.95 -0.78
CA TRP A 27 -0.43 8.40 -0.68
C TRP A 27 -1.45 8.83 0.38
N ALA A 28 -2.61 8.20 0.46
CA ALA A 28 -3.61 8.52 1.47
C ALA A 28 -3.14 8.17 2.90
N ASP A 29 -2.26 7.18 3.06
CA ASP A 29 -1.72 6.75 4.34
C ASP A 29 -0.52 7.59 4.81
N GLN A 30 0.00 8.52 4.00
CA GLN A 30 1.11 9.40 4.42
C GLN A 30 0.71 10.30 5.59
N ASP A 31 -0.51 10.84 5.55
CA ASP A 31 -1.00 11.84 6.50
C ASP A 31 -1.79 11.23 7.67
N LYS A 32 -1.90 9.89 7.72
CA LYS A 32 -2.66 9.18 8.76
C LYS A 32 -1.75 8.69 9.90
N PRO A 33 -2.29 8.59 11.12
CA PRO A 33 -1.62 7.87 12.20
C PRO A 33 -1.52 6.36 11.87
N TYR A 34 -0.56 5.67 12.47
CA TYR A 34 -0.16 4.30 12.10
C TYR A 34 -1.32 3.29 12.15
N ASP A 35 -2.20 3.42 13.14
CA ASP A 35 -3.39 2.61 13.39
C ASP A 35 -4.51 2.81 12.37
N GLU A 36 -4.52 3.92 11.65
CA GLU A 36 -5.49 4.22 10.59
C GLU A 36 -4.97 3.92 9.17
N LYS A 37 -3.70 3.50 9.04
CA LYS A 37 -3.11 3.14 7.75
C LYS A 37 -3.66 1.81 7.28
N GLN A 38 -3.97 1.72 6.00
CA GLN A 38 -4.26 0.44 5.36
C GLN A 38 -3.00 -0.37 5.10
N LEU A 39 -1.87 0.31 4.89
CA LEU A 39 -0.56 -0.30 4.66
C LEU A 39 0.46 0.20 5.71
N PRO A 40 0.29 -0.21 6.98
CA PRO A 40 1.23 0.16 8.04
C PRO A 40 2.63 -0.40 7.76
N GLY A 41 3.64 0.41 8.09
CA GLY A 41 5.05 0.08 7.88
C GLY A 41 5.53 0.25 6.45
N ALA A 42 4.69 0.64 5.50
CA ALA A 42 5.15 0.97 4.14
C ALA A 42 6.02 2.24 4.15
N TYR A 43 7.14 2.19 3.43
CA TYR A 43 8.10 3.29 3.34
C TYR A 43 8.60 3.49 1.91
N LYS A 44 9.14 4.68 1.64
CA LYS A 44 9.68 5.04 0.33
C LYS A 44 11.20 5.04 0.38
N VAL A 45 11.83 4.22 -0.47
CA VAL A 45 13.29 4.16 -0.64
C VAL A 45 13.70 5.06 -1.80
N GLY A 46 14.67 5.95 -1.58
CA GLY A 46 15.20 6.85 -2.60
C GLY A 46 14.64 8.27 -2.51
N SER A 47 14.71 9.02 -3.62
CA SER A 47 14.38 10.46 -3.61
C SER A 47 12.88 10.72 -3.54
N LYS A 48 12.50 11.93 -3.10
CA LYS A 48 11.10 12.37 -3.04
C LYS A 48 10.36 12.17 -4.38
N PHE A 49 11.06 12.31 -5.51
CA PHE A 49 10.48 12.26 -6.87
C PHE A 49 10.63 10.91 -7.58
N ARG A 50 11.69 10.13 -7.29
CA ARG A 50 11.97 8.85 -7.98
C ARG A 50 12.05 7.64 -7.05
N GLY A 51 11.71 7.80 -5.78
CA GLY A 51 11.75 6.71 -4.82
C GLY A 51 10.71 5.64 -5.09
N GLU A 52 11.08 4.42 -4.76
CA GLU A 52 10.26 3.22 -4.86
C GLU A 52 9.59 2.95 -3.51
N TRP A 53 8.34 2.51 -3.53
CA TRP A 53 7.66 2.11 -2.31
C TRP A 53 7.97 0.66 -1.97
N ARG A 54 8.31 0.44 -0.71
CA ARG A 54 8.52 -0.86 -0.09
C ARG A 54 7.45 -1.08 0.97
N ILE A 55 6.80 -2.23 0.90
CA ILE A 55 5.68 -2.61 1.75
C ILE A 55 6.10 -3.89 2.46
N PRO A 56 6.03 -3.98 3.80
CA PRO A 56 6.33 -5.23 4.50
C PRO A 56 5.47 -6.37 3.94
N ARG A 57 6.08 -7.51 3.60
CA ARG A 57 5.37 -8.64 2.99
C ARG A 57 4.19 -9.10 3.86
N ALA A 58 4.39 -9.19 5.17
CA ALA A 58 3.32 -9.54 6.11
C ALA A 58 2.11 -8.57 6.04
N THR A 59 2.36 -7.26 5.90
CA THR A 59 1.31 -6.27 5.70
C THR A 59 0.63 -6.46 4.33
N ALA A 60 1.41 -6.70 3.28
CA ALA A 60 0.90 -6.92 1.94
C ALA A 60 0.02 -8.18 1.87
N GLU A 61 0.42 -9.28 2.50
CA GLU A 61 -0.35 -10.53 2.54
C GLU A 61 -1.63 -10.41 3.39
N ALA A 62 -1.55 -9.70 4.52
CA ALA A 62 -2.71 -9.46 5.39
C ALA A 62 -3.69 -8.43 4.82
N TRP A 63 -3.28 -7.63 3.84
CA TRP A 63 -4.13 -6.60 3.26
C TRP A 63 -5.33 -7.23 2.57
N GLN A 64 -6.52 -6.72 2.90
CA GLN A 64 -7.74 -7.07 2.21
C GLN A 64 -8.36 -5.78 1.70
N ARG A 65 -8.70 -5.77 0.42
CA ARG A 65 -9.41 -4.65 -0.17
C ARG A 65 -10.77 -4.51 0.50
N ASP A 66 -11.03 -3.38 1.14
CA ASP A 66 -12.38 -3.08 1.61
C ASP A 66 -13.30 -2.82 0.39
N PRO A 67 -14.29 -3.69 0.12
CA PRO A 67 -15.23 -3.47 -0.98
C PRO A 67 -16.19 -2.29 -0.71
N ARG A 68 -16.27 -1.78 0.53
CA ARG A 68 -17.25 -0.77 0.97
C ARG A 68 -16.84 0.68 0.70
N GLY A 69 -15.65 0.90 0.12
CA GLY A 69 -15.16 2.24 -0.25
C GLY A 69 -15.97 2.95 -1.35
N ARG A 70 -16.90 2.27 -2.03
CA ARG A 70 -17.86 2.92 -2.93
C ARG A 70 -19.16 3.17 -2.15
N LYS A 71 -19.23 4.25 -1.37
CA LYS A 71 -20.55 4.83 -1.05
C LYS A 71 -21.25 5.03 -2.40
N LYS A 72 -22.38 4.34 -2.61
CA LYS A 72 -23.27 4.66 -3.74
C LYS A 72 -23.56 6.16 -3.64
N SER A 73 -23.08 6.94 -4.60
CA SER A 73 -23.61 8.29 -4.82
C SER A 73 -25.12 8.11 -5.01
N LYS A 74 -25.90 8.66 -4.07
CA LYS A 74 -27.34 8.82 -4.23
C LYS A 74 -27.60 9.98 -5.17
#